data_AF-A0A6A5HEZ4-F1
#
_entry.id   AF-A0A6A5HEZ4-F1
#
_cell.length_a   1.000
_cell.length_b   1.000
_cell.length_c   1.000
_cell.angle_alpha   90.00
_cell.angle_beta   90.00
_cell.angle_gamma   90.00
#
_symmetry.space_group_name_H-M   'P 1'
#
loop_
_entity.id
_entity.type
_entity.pdbx_description
1 polymer ?
#
loop_
_entity_poly.entity_id
_entity_poly.type
_entity_poly.pdbx_seq_one_letter_code
_entity_poly.pdbx_strand_id
1 'polypeptide(L)'
;MHFIQKLFVSSSTKLSSELGDVATASLPSPLETSTAVCTTPNQARRVLKTIDGQLLVLCADDVKYLSVIENMFVNLKLSNGEAPEEQFVHIPISIQSETMYKIIDWSRAAKKTDESKLDFCQFFPNINIKEAIQILEASLFLGLIKLEKCAAKWIASKLEGKSTSEMAQILEVPKVGLNEESQEQLNQFKFVTPPYLD
;
A
#
# COMPACT_ATOMS: atom_id res chain seq x y z
N MET A 1 -8.04 19.28 -75.54
CA MET A 1 -8.59 20.66 -75.56
C MET A 1 -9.91 20.67 -74.81
N HIS A 2 -10.10 21.71 -73.99
CA HIS A 2 -11.33 22.24 -73.37
C HIS A 2 -11.19 22.35 -71.84
N PHE A 3 -10.76 23.50 -71.31
CA PHE A 3 -11.43 24.82 -71.16
C PHE A 3 -12.45 24.90 -70.02
N ILE A 4 -11.94 25.40 -68.89
CA ILE A 4 -12.46 26.39 -67.92
C ILE A 4 -13.92 26.88 -68.08
N GLN A 5 -14.67 26.83 -66.97
CA GLN A 5 -15.57 27.90 -66.49
C GLN A 5 -15.54 27.86 -64.94
N LYS A 6 -14.81 28.75 -64.25
CA LYS A 6 -15.22 30.08 -63.73
C LYS A 6 -16.52 30.06 -62.90
N LEU A 7 -16.41 30.40 -61.61
CA LEU A 7 -16.96 31.65 -61.06
C LEU A 7 -16.39 31.93 -59.66
N PHE A 8 -16.03 33.20 -59.46
CA PHE A 8 -15.33 33.81 -58.34
C PHE A 8 -16.35 34.69 -57.58
N VAL A 9 -16.25 34.73 -56.23
CA VAL A 9 -16.45 35.93 -55.34
C VAL A 9 -17.89 36.47 -55.20
N SER A 10 -18.46 36.84 -54.03
CA SER A 10 -17.93 37.43 -52.79
C SER A 10 -18.92 37.36 -51.61
N SER A 11 -18.36 37.28 -50.40
CA SER A 11 -18.71 38.00 -49.16
C SER A 11 -20.03 37.76 -48.41
N SER A 12 -19.91 37.24 -47.19
CA SER A 12 -20.21 37.99 -45.94
C SER A 12 -19.81 37.23 -44.66
N THR A 13 -18.86 37.82 -43.92
CA THR A 13 -18.77 37.99 -42.45
C THR A 13 -19.15 36.86 -41.46
N LYS A 14 -18.12 36.41 -40.69
CA LYS A 14 -18.04 36.09 -39.23
C LYS A 14 -19.21 35.35 -38.53
N LEU A 15 -18.94 34.17 -37.94
CA LEU A 15 -18.65 33.92 -36.50
C LEU A 15 -18.53 32.41 -36.17
N SER A 16 -17.55 32.10 -35.30
CA SER A 16 -17.26 30.97 -34.35
C SER A 16 -18.25 29.79 -34.17
N SER A 17 -17.92 28.58 -33.68
CA SER A 17 -16.70 27.87 -33.26
C SER A 17 -16.94 26.35 -33.37
N GLU A 18 -15.84 25.60 -33.44
CA GLU A 18 -15.60 24.26 -32.87
C GLU A 18 -16.62 23.11 -33.03
N LEU A 19 -16.18 22.07 -33.74
CA LEU A 19 -16.48 20.66 -33.44
C LEU A 19 -15.30 19.83 -33.97
N GLY A 20 -14.33 19.62 -33.08
CA GLY A 20 -13.16 18.78 -33.32
C GLY A 20 -13.47 17.29 -33.10
N ASP A 21 -12.76 16.47 -33.87
CA ASP A 21 -12.77 15.02 -33.94
C ASP A 21 -12.99 14.29 -32.60
N VAL A 22 -14.01 13.43 -32.57
CA VAL A 22 -14.18 12.42 -31.52
C VAL A 22 -13.22 11.27 -31.82
N ALA A 23 -12.02 11.33 -31.23
CA ALA A 23 -11.12 10.19 -31.15
C ALA A 23 -11.71 9.17 -30.16
N THR A 24 -12.18 8.04 -30.69
CA THR A 24 -12.67 6.90 -29.91
C THR A 24 -11.51 6.31 -29.08
N ALA A 25 -11.45 6.62 -27.79
CA ALA A 25 -10.51 6.00 -26.87
C ALA A 25 -10.89 4.52 -26.66
N SER A 26 -9.98 3.62 -26.98
CA SER A 26 -10.09 2.19 -26.70
C SER A 26 -10.08 1.93 -25.19
N LEU A 27 -11.19 1.41 -24.67
CA LEU A 27 -11.34 0.93 -23.29
C LEU A 27 -10.31 -0.18 -22.98
N PRO A 28 -9.60 -0.13 -21.83
CA PRO A 28 -8.84 -1.28 -21.37
C PRO A 28 -9.80 -2.41 -20.91
N SER A 29 -9.38 -3.65 -21.20
CA SER A 29 -10.11 -4.89 -20.91
C SER A 29 -10.50 -5.05 -19.42
N PRO A 30 -11.63 -5.69 -19.10
CA PRO A 30 -12.10 -5.82 -17.73
C PRO A 30 -11.48 -7.06 -17.09
N LEU A 31 -10.46 -6.90 -16.23
CA LEU A 31 -10.02 -7.95 -15.29
C LEU A 31 -9.07 -7.35 -14.26
N GLU A 32 -9.65 -6.87 -13.16
CA GLU A 32 -9.19 -6.96 -11.77
C GLU A 32 -10.14 -6.04 -10.98
N THR A 33 -10.79 -6.56 -9.93
CA THR A 33 -11.79 -5.84 -9.16
C THR A 33 -11.10 -4.69 -8.42
N SER A 34 -11.02 -3.54 -9.08
CA SER A 34 -10.44 -2.32 -8.53
C SER A 34 -11.40 -1.78 -7.46
N THR A 35 -11.02 -1.90 -6.19
CA THR A 35 -11.69 -1.19 -5.09
C THR A 35 -11.15 0.24 -5.08
N ALA A 36 -11.81 1.11 -5.86
CA ALA A 36 -11.41 2.49 -6.03
C ALA A 36 -11.59 3.31 -4.74
N VAL A 37 -10.50 3.90 -4.24
CA VAL A 37 -10.54 4.97 -3.21
C VAL A 37 -10.13 6.29 -3.85
N CYS A 38 -10.82 6.67 -4.92
CA CYS A 38 -10.70 8.03 -5.43
C CYS A 38 -12.06 8.51 -5.95
N THR A 39 -12.77 9.25 -5.09
CA THR A 39 -14.09 9.85 -5.38
C THR A 39 -13.98 11.15 -6.17
N THR A 40 -12.76 11.68 -6.36
CA THR A 40 -12.48 12.95 -7.04
C THR A 40 -12.04 12.71 -8.48
N PRO A 41 -12.81 13.17 -9.49
CA PRO A 41 -12.35 13.19 -10.87
C PRO A 41 -11.08 14.05 -11.00
N ASN A 42 -10.14 13.65 -11.87
CA ASN A 42 -8.90 14.37 -12.23
C ASN A 42 -7.74 14.34 -11.23
N GLN A 43 -7.72 13.45 -10.23
CA GLN A 43 -6.52 13.22 -9.41
C GLN A 43 -5.67 12.08 -9.97
N ALA A 44 -4.35 12.28 -9.99
CA ALA A 44 -3.40 11.24 -10.36
C ALA A 44 -3.57 10.02 -9.45
N ARG A 45 -3.79 8.85 -10.06
CA ARG A 45 -4.04 7.59 -9.35
C ARG A 45 -2.74 6.83 -9.16
N ARG A 46 -2.57 6.26 -7.98
CA ARG A 46 -1.41 5.46 -7.59
C ARG A 46 -1.91 4.06 -7.25
N VAL A 47 -1.44 3.05 -7.97
CA VAL A 47 -1.93 1.68 -7.80
C VAL A 47 -0.91 0.84 -7.04
N LEU A 48 -1.36 0.17 -5.97
CA LEU A 48 -0.59 -0.77 -5.18
C LEU A 48 -1.19 -2.18 -5.32
N LYS A 49 -0.35 -3.20 -5.43
CA LYS A 49 -0.80 -4.60 -5.41
C LYS A 49 -0.59 -5.21 -4.02
N THR A 50 -1.64 -5.79 -3.46
CA THR A 50 -1.64 -6.44 -2.14
C THR A 50 -1.51 -7.96 -2.26
N ILE A 51 -1.28 -8.65 -1.13
CA ILE A 51 -1.05 -10.11 -1.14
C ILE A 51 -2.30 -10.92 -1.48
N ASP A 52 -3.49 -10.39 -1.22
CA ASP A 52 -4.77 -10.95 -1.65
C ASP A 52 -5.02 -10.75 -3.16
N GLY A 53 -4.04 -10.23 -3.89
CA GLY A 53 -4.10 -10.03 -5.35
C GLY A 53 -4.94 -8.83 -5.77
N GLN A 54 -5.42 -8.03 -4.82
CA GLN A 54 -6.20 -6.83 -5.11
C GLN A 54 -5.29 -5.67 -5.50
N LEU A 55 -5.86 -4.77 -6.31
CA LEU A 55 -5.25 -3.50 -6.67
C LEU A 55 -5.89 -2.38 -5.85
N LEU A 56 -5.10 -1.85 -4.92
CA LEU A 56 -5.45 -0.66 -4.15
C LEU A 56 -5.16 0.58 -4.99
N VAL A 57 -6.21 1.33 -5.34
CA VAL A 57 -6.07 2.62 -6.01
C VAL A 57 -6.11 3.73 -4.96
N LEU A 58 -4.97 4.40 -4.79
CA LEU A 58 -4.81 5.55 -3.89
C LEU A 58 -4.85 6.85 -4.67
N CYS A 59 -5.44 7.88 -4.07
CA CYS A 59 -5.28 9.24 -4.59
C CYS A 59 -3.85 9.74 -4.29
N ALA A 60 -3.29 10.56 -5.19
CA ALA A 60 -1.94 11.11 -5.01
C ALA A 60 -1.75 11.86 -3.67
N ASP A 61 -2.79 12.48 -3.12
CA ASP A 61 -2.71 13.19 -1.84
C ASP A 61 -2.55 12.25 -0.64
N ASP A 62 -3.08 11.02 -0.72
CA ASP A 62 -2.90 10.02 0.34
C ASP A 62 -1.48 9.47 0.35
N VAL A 63 -0.89 9.35 -0.83
CA VAL A 63 0.49 8.89 -1.00
C VAL A 63 1.51 9.86 -0.43
N LYS A 64 1.21 11.16 -0.38
CA LYS A 64 2.07 12.17 0.28
C LYS A 64 2.26 11.92 1.77
N TYR A 65 1.34 11.17 2.40
CA TYR A 65 1.49 10.78 3.81
C TYR A 65 2.34 9.53 4.01
N LEU A 66 2.69 8.85 2.91
CA LEU A 66 3.45 7.60 2.88
C LEU A 66 4.76 7.86 2.12
N SER A 67 5.71 8.49 2.81
CA SER A 67 6.97 8.97 2.21
C SER A 67 7.73 7.92 1.41
N VAL A 68 7.70 6.66 1.86
CA VAL A 68 8.30 5.53 1.14
C VAL A 68 7.63 5.30 -0.21
N ILE A 69 6.29 5.30 -0.25
CA ILE A 69 5.52 5.12 -1.49
C ILE A 69 5.71 6.34 -2.40
N GLU A 70 5.68 7.55 -1.86
CA GLU A 70 5.93 8.76 -2.62
C GLU A 70 7.30 8.71 -3.31
N ASN A 71 8.35 8.34 -2.57
CA ASN A 71 9.70 8.17 -3.10
C ASN A 71 9.79 7.08 -4.17
N MET A 72 9.09 5.95 -4.01
CA MET A 72 9.01 4.92 -5.05
C MET A 72 8.43 5.47 -6.35
N PHE A 73 7.35 6.23 -6.27
CA PHE A 73 6.76 6.85 -7.45
C PHE A 73 7.66 7.94 -8.06
N VAL A 74 8.33 8.77 -7.25
CA VAL A 74 9.27 9.78 -7.74
C VAL A 74 10.44 9.12 -8.48
N ASN A 75 11.03 8.06 -7.90
CA ASN A 75 12.13 7.34 -8.51
C ASN A 75 11.72 6.69 -9.84
N LEU A 76 10.53 6.09 -9.91
CA LEU A 76 10.01 5.53 -11.16
C LEU A 76 9.74 6.60 -12.23
N LYS A 77 9.27 7.79 -11.84
CA LYS A 77 9.11 8.93 -12.77
C LYS A 77 10.45 9.38 -13.35
N LEU A 78 11.47 9.51 -12.50
CA LEU A 78 12.81 9.89 -12.93
C LEU A 78 13.44 8.87 -13.89
N SER A 79 13.13 7.58 -13.71
CA SER A 79 13.61 6.51 -14.60
C SER A 79 12.90 6.45 -15.95
N ASN A 80 11.62 6.83 -16.02
CA ASN A 80 10.78 6.65 -17.22
C ASN A 80 10.61 7.91 -18.09
N GLY A 81 11.17 9.06 -17.68
CA GLY A 81 11.10 10.32 -18.44
C GLY A 81 9.73 11.00 -18.36
N GLU A 82 8.73 10.49 -19.10
CA GLU A 82 7.32 10.89 -19.01
C GLU A 82 6.51 9.78 -18.32
N ALA A 83 5.86 10.14 -17.22
CA ALA A 83 5.05 9.21 -16.44
C ALA A 83 3.77 8.84 -17.22
N PRO A 84 3.48 7.56 -17.48
CA PRO A 84 2.13 7.17 -17.91
C PRO A 84 1.10 7.64 -16.87
N GLU A 85 -0.11 7.99 -17.32
CA GLU A 85 -1.20 8.49 -16.45
C GLU A 85 -1.51 7.54 -15.29
N GLU A 86 -1.24 6.24 -15.47
CA GLU A 86 -1.30 5.21 -14.45
C GLU A 86 0.10 4.62 -14.21
N GLN A 87 0.61 4.82 -12.99
CA GLN A 87 1.84 4.19 -12.53
C GLN A 87 1.50 3.14 -11.46
N PHE A 88 2.07 1.94 -11.65
CA PHE A 88 1.93 0.82 -10.74
C PHE A 88 3.17 0.71 -9.87
N VAL A 89 2.99 0.62 -8.55
CA VAL A 89 4.06 0.30 -7.61
C VAL A 89 3.68 -0.98 -6.89
N HIS A 90 4.52 -2.00 -7.04
CA HIS A 90 4.41 -3.22 -6.25
C HIS A 90 5.07 -2.99 -4.90
N ILE A 91 4.30 -3.13 -3.82
CA ILE A 91 4.84 -3.08 -2.47
C ILE A 91 5.16 -4.50 -2.02
N PRO A 92 6.41 -4.79 -1.61
CA PRO A 92 6.83 -6.13 -1.16
C PRO A 92 6.40 -6.39 0.30
N ILE A 93 5.16 -6.08 0.67
CA ILE A 93 4.62 -6.37 2.01
C ILE A 93 3.38 -7.24 1.92
N SER A 94 3.30 -8.21 2.84
CA SER A 94 2.19 -9.13 2.96
C SER A 94 1.03 -8.50 3.73
N ILE A 95 0.35 -7.53 3.12
CA ILE A 95 -0.80 -6.85 3.73
C ILE A 95 -2.10 -7.11 2.99
N GLN A 96 -3.19 -7.34 3.72
CA GLN A 96 -4.53 -7.36 3.17
C GLN A 96 -5.01 -5.94 2.86
N SER A 97 -5.80 -5.81 1.79
CA SER A 97 -6.35 -4.52 1.34
C SER A 97 -7.10 -3.76 2.43
N GLU A 98 -7.94 -4.45 3.22
CA GLU A 98 -8.69 -3.85 4.33
C GLU A 98 -7.76 -3.22 5.38
N THR A 99 -6.72 -3.95 5.78
CA THR A 99 -5.72 -3.47 6.75
C THR A 99 -4.99 -2.25 6.21
N MET A 100 -4.61 -2.27 4.92
CA MET A 100 -3.93 -1.14 4.29
C MET A 100 -4.80 0.11 4.24
N TYR A 101 -6.11 -0.02 4.00
CA TYR A 101 -7.04 1.11 4.07
C TYR A 101 -7.06 1.76 5.45
N LYS A 102 -7.09 0.96 6.52
CA LYS A 102 -7.08 1.48 7.89
C LYS A 102 -5.77 2.21 8.22
N ILE A 103 -4.63 1.75 7.67
CA ILE A 103 -3.34 2.45 7.79
C ILE A 103 -3.39 3.82 7.09
N ILE A 104 -3.96 3.88 5.89
CA ILE A 104 -4.12 5.14 5.16
C ILE A 104 -5.02 6.10 5.93
N ASP A 105 -6.12 5.61 6.50
CA ASP A 105 -7.02 6.42 7.32
C ASP A 105 -6.31 6.94 8.59
N TRP A 106 -5.46 6.13 9.22
CA TRP A 106 -4.60 6.58 10.31
C TRP A 106 -3.70 7.73 9.85
N SER A 107 -2.98 7.56 8.72
CA SER A 107 -2.09 8.59 8.17
C SER A 107 -2.85 9.90 7.86
N ARG A 108 -4.06 9.82 7.32
CA ARG A 108 -4.93 10.99 7.11
C ARG A 108 -5.30 11.66 8.44
N ALA A 109 -5.68 10.88 9.45
CA ALA A 109 -6.05 11.39 10.76
C ALA A 109 -4.86 12.05 11.46
N ALA A 110 -3.67 11.46 11.36
CA ALA A 110 -2.40 11.92 11.93
C ALA A 110 -1.93 13.26 11.33
N LYS A 111 -2.33 13.54 10.08
CA LYS A 111 -2.05 14.83 9.45
C LYS A 111 -3.06 15.90 9.85
N LYS A 112 -4.34 15.54 10.00
CA LYS A 112 -5.41 16.46 10.42
C LYS A 112 -5.30 16.83 11.90
N THR A 113 -4.89 15.86 12.70
CA THR A 113 -4.83 15.92 14.15
C THR A 113 -3.43 15.48 14.49
N ASP A 114 -2.66 16.29 15.23
CA ASP A 114 -1.31 15.92 15.69
C ASP A 114 -1.28 14.44 16.11
N GLU A 115 -0.43 13.65 15.44
CA GLU A 115 -0.39 12.20 15.58
C GLU A 115 -0.28 11.80 17.04
N SER A 116 0.39 12.61 17.88
CA SER A 116 0.52 12.42 19.33
C SER A 116 -0.81 12.18 20.06
N LYS A 117 -1.91 12.73 19.54
CA LYS A 117 -3.27 12.65 20.11
C LYS A 117 -4.08 11.44 19.66
N LEU A 118 -3.61 10.72 18.65
CA LEU A 118 -4.27 9.49 18.20
C LEU A 118 -4.02 8.37 19.20
N ASP A 119 -5.10 7.72 19.60
CA ASP A 119 -5.10 6.50 20.39
C ASP A 119 -5.30 5.28 19.49
N PHE A 120 -4.41 4.30 19.62
CA PHE A 120 -4.41 3.11 18.77
C PHE A 120 -5.65 2.24 19.01
N CYS A 121 -6.03 2.02 20.26
CA CYS A 121 -7.17 1.16 20.59
C CYS A 121 -8.51 1.81 20.18
N GLN A 122 -8.62 3.14 20.23
CA GLN A 122 -9.81 3.85 19.75
C GLN A 122 -9.92 3.83 18.23
N PHE A 123 -8.79 3.93 17.53
CA PHE A 123 -8.78 3.91 16.06
C PHE A 123 -8.99 2.50 15.50
N PHE A 124 -8.49 1.48 16.20
CA PHE A 124 -8.62 0.07 15.84
C PHE A 124 -9.36 -0.73 16.95
N PRO A 125 -10.67 -0.48 17.16
CA PRO A 125 -11.40 -0.95 18.35
C PRO A 125 -11.56 -2.47 18.48
N ASN A 126 -11.45 -3.22 17.38
CA ASN A 126 -11.62 -4.67 17.37
C ASN A 126 -10.45 -5.38 16.67
N ILE A 127 -9.25 -4.80 16.77
CA ILE A 127 -8.08 -5.35 16.10
C ILE A 127 -7.73 -6.74 16.67
N ASN A 128 -7.55 -7.70 15.76
CA ASN A 128 -7.03 -9.03 16.10
C ASN A 128 -5.50 -9.07 15.96
N ILE A 129 -4.89 -10.14 16.47
CA ILE A 129 -3.42 -10.28 16.49
C ILE A 129 -2.80 -10.29 15.08
N LYS A 130 -3.45 -10.97 14.12
CA LYS A 130 -2.98 -11.08 12.74
C LYS A 130 -3.01 -9.72 12.04
N GLU A 131 -4.08 -8.97 12.22
CA GLU A 131 -4.22 -7.61 11.71
C GLU A 131 -3.20 -6.68 12.35
N ALA A 132 -2.99 -6.76 13.66
CA ALA A 132 -1.97 -5.97 14.36
C ALA A 132 -0.56 -6.26 13.84
N ILE A 133 -0.23 -7.52 13.54
CA ILE A 133 1.04 -7.91 12.92
C ILE A 133 1.17 -7.30 11.51
N GLN A 134 0.13 -7.38 10.69
CA GLN A 134 0.14 -6.75 9.36
C GLN A 134 0.34 -5.24 9.44
N ILE A 135 -0.32 -4.57 10.41
CA ILE A 135 -0.11 -3.14 10.65
C ILE A 135 1.32 -2.86 11.05
N LEU A 136 1.92 -3.67 11.93
CA LEU A 136 3.32 -3.52 12.34
C LEU A 136 4.28 -3.66 11.15
N GLU A 137 4.16 -4.74 10.37
CA GLU A 137 5.01 -5.00 9.19
C GLU A 137 4.88 -3.89 8.14
N ALA A 138 3.65 -3.48 7.84
CA ALA A 138 3.41 -2.41 6.89
C ALA A 138 3.92 -1.06 7.41
N SER A 139 3.75 -0.76 8.69
CA SER A 139 4.24 0.49 9.29
C SER A 139 5.76 0.58 9.26
N LEU A 140 6.46 -0.53 9.53
CA LEU A 140 7.92 -0.63 9.39
C LEU A 140 8.36 -0.32 7.96
N PHE A 141 7.70 -0.95 6.99
CA PHE A 141 8.03 -0.73 5.58
C PHE A 141 7.73 0.70 5.11
N LEU A 142 6.58 1.24 5.52
CA LEU A 142 6.10 2.57 5.09
C LEU A 142 6.75 3.73 5.85
N GLY A 143 7.52 3.44 6.90
CA GLY A 143 8.18 4.45 7.74
C GLY A 143 7.24 5.16 8.71
N LEU A 144 6.14 4.51 9.13
CA LEU A 144 5.14 5.07 10.05
C LEU A 144 5.52 4.80 11.51
N ILE A 145 6.53 5.51 12.02
CA ILE A 145 7.21 5.23 13.30
C ILE A 145 6.26 5.18 14.51
N LYS A 146 5.28 6.08 14.61
CA LYS A 146 4.37 6.06 15.75
C LYS A 146 3.36 4.91 15.64
N LEU A 147 2.80 4.67 14.46
CA LEU A 147 1.90 3.54 14.24
C LEU A 147 2.60 2.20 14.51
N GLU A 148 3.84 2.06 14.05
CA GLU A 148 4.73 0.92 14.37
C GLU A 148 4.83 0.71 15.88
N LYS A 149 5.22 1.74 16.64
CA LYS A 149 5.36 1.65 18.11
C LYS A 149 4.05 1.31 18.80
N CYS A 150 2.94 1.85 18.33
CA CYS A 150 1.61 1.57 18.87
C CYS A 150 1.22 0.11 18.64
N ALA A 151 1.37 -0.40 17.41
CA ALA A 151 1.10 -1.80 17.08
C ALA A 151 2.01 -2.76 17.87
N ALA A 152 3.31 -2.47 17.94
CA ALA A 152 4.27 -3.27 18.71
C ALA A 152 3.92 -3.32 20.21
N LYS A 153 3.57 -2.18 20.82
CA LYS A 153 3.12 -2.13 22.22
C LYS A 153 1.82 -2.91 22.44
N TRP A 154 0.88 -2.80 21.51
CA TRP A 154 -0.38 -3.53 21.60
C TRP A 154 -0.12 -5.04 21.55
N ILE A 155 0.70 -5.52 20.61
CA ILE A 155 1.10 -6.93 20.51
C ILE A 155 1.81 -7.37 21.79
N ALA A 156 2.79 -6.60 22.27
CA ALA A 156 3.51 -6.91 23.50
C ALA A 156 2.57 -7.06 24.70
N SER A 157 1.55 -6.18 24.82
CA SER A 157 0.55 -6.27 25.90
C SER A 157 -0.31 -7.54 25.85
N LYS A 158 -0.47 -8.15 24.68
CA LYS A 158 -1.18 -9.44 24.54
C LYS A 158 -0.32 -10.63 24.97
N LEU A 159 1.00 -10.49 24.88
CA LEU A 159 1.97 -11.53 25.21
C LEU A 159 2.52 -11.41 26.65
N GLU A 160 2.39 -10.24 27.26
CA GLU A 160 2.88 -9.99 28.61
C GLU A 160 2.29 -10.97 29.64
N GLY A 161 3.17 -11.58 30.45
CA GLY A 161 2.78 -12.56 31.47
C GLY A 161 2.36 -13.93 30.94
N LYS A 162 2.46 -14.19 29.64
CA LYS A 162 2.14 -15.48 29.02
C LYS A 162 3.33 -16.44 29.01
N SER A 163 3.04 -17.73 29.15
CA SER A 163 4.01 -18.78 28.88
C SER A 163 4.30 -18.90 27.38
N THR A 164 5.41 -19.53 27.01
CA THR A 164 5.77 -19.74 25.59
C THR A 164 4.68 -20.48 24.81
N SER A 165 3.99 -21.43 25.45
CA SER A 165 2.87 -22.17 24.84
C SER A 165 1.68 -21.27 24.56
N GLU A 166 1.29 -20.43 25.52
CA GLU A 166 0.20 -19.47 25.36
C GLU A 166 0.55 -18.40 24.30
N MET A 167 1.79 -17.89 24.30
CA MET A 167 2.26 -16.95 23.28
C MET A 167 2.15 -17.55 21.88
N ALA A 168 2.57 -18.81 21.72
CA ALA A 168 2.47 -19.50 20.43
C ALA A 168 1.02 -19.70 19.98
N GLN A 169 0.10 -19.98 20.89
CA GLN A 169 -1.34 -20.05 20.57
C GLN A 169 -1.88 -18.69 20.13
N ILE A 170 -1.52 -17.60 20.84
CA ILE A 170 -1.93 -16.24 20.49
C ILE A 170 -1.39 -15.83 19.13
N LEU A 171 -0.14 -16.17 18.82
CA LEU A 171 0.51 -15.84 17.56
C LEU A 171 0.21 -16.85 16.43
N GLU A 172 -0.62 -17.86 16.70
CA GLU A 172 -0.94 -18.95 15.76
C GLU A 172 0.31 -19.65 15.20
N VAL A 173 1.35 -19.79 16.02
CA VAL A 173 2.61 -20.44 15.64
C VAL A 173 2.42 -21.96 15.69
N PRO A 174 2.61 -22.68 14.56
CA PRO A 174 2.24 -24.09 14.45
C PRO A 174 3.11 -25.05 15.28
N LYS A 175 4.34 -24.65 15.61
CA LYS A 175 5.26 -25.45 16.43
C LYS A 175 6.04 -24.56 17.37
N VAL A 176 5.95 -24.86 18.67
CA VAL A 176 6.75 -24.20 19.70
C VAL A 176 8.10 -24.88 19.80
N GLY A 177 9.17 -24.10 19.76
CA GLY A 177 10.55 -24.60 19.84
C GLY A 177 11.22 -24.76 18.47
N LEU A 178 12.37 -25.41 18.49
CA LEU A 178 13.20 -25.59 17.30
C LEU A 178 12.58 -26.64 16.36
N ASN A 179 12.82 -26.50 15.06
CA ASN A 179 12.59 -27.60 14.12
C ASN A 179 13.58 -28.75 14.43
N GLU A 180 13.33 -29.94 13.88
CA GLU A 180 14.13 -31.13 14.21
C GLU A 180 15.60 -30.94 13.89
N GLU A 181 15.90 -30.34 12.73
CA GLU A 181 17.26 -30.01 12.31
C GLU A 181 17.98 -29.08 13.30
N SER A 182 17.34 -27.98 13.70
CA SER A 182 17.90 -27.02 14.66
C SER A 182 18.04 -27.64 16.05
N GLN A 183 17.14 -28.57 16.43
CA GLN A 183 17.23 -29.31 17.68
C GLN A 183 18.40 -30.30 17.67
N GLU A 184 18.64 -30.99 16.55
CA GLU A 184 19.81 -31.84 16.37
C GLU A 184 21.12 -31.06 16.42
N GLN A 185 21.17 -29.89 15.77
CA GLN A 185 22.33 -28.99 15.85
C GLN A 185 22.59 -28.51 17.28
N LEU A 186 21.53 -28.15 18.02
CA LEU A 186 21.67 -27.77 19.43
C LEU A 186 22.15 -28.95 20.28
N ASN A 187 21.65 -30.16 20.03
CA ASN A 187 22.09 -31.36 20.72
C ASN A 187 23.57 -31.65 20.44
N GLN A 188 24.00 -31.58 19.17
CA GLN A 188 25.40 -31.72 18.79
C GLN A 188 26.29 -30.67 19.47
N PHE A 189 25.87 -29.40 19.49
CA PHE A 189 26.59 -28.35 20.19
C PHE A 189 26.77 -28.67 21.68
N LYS A 190 25.70 -29.11 22.36
CA LYS A 190 25.76 -29.53 23.77
C LYS A 190 26.67 -30.74 24.01
N PHE A 191 26.90 -31.60 23.02
CA PHE A 191 27.84 -32.71 23.14
C PHE A 191 29.31 -32.25 23.08
N VAL A 192 29.63 -31.19 22.32
CA VAL A 192 30.99 -30.64 22.22
C VAL A 192 31.29 -29.49 23.18
N THR A 193 30.28 -28.93 23.85
CA THR A 193 30.48 -27.97 24.95
C THR A 193 30.28 -28.67 26.29
N PRO A 194 31.34 -28.83 27.11
CA PRO A 194 31.18 -29.31 28.48
C PRO A 194 30.22 -28.39 29.24
N PRO A 195 29.29 -28.92 30.06
CA PRO A 195 28.59 -28.07 31.00
C PRO A 195 29.65 -27.43 31.90
N TYR A 196 29.64 -26.10 32.00
CA TYR A 196 30.35 -25.42 33.08
C TYR A 196 29.77 -26.00 34.38
N LEU A 197 30.57 -26.82 35.05
CA LEU A 197 30.32 -27.28 36.40
C LEU A 197 30.61 -26.08 37.31
N ASP A 198 29.56 -25.46 37.84
CA ASP A 198 29.64 -24.71 39.10
C ASP A 198 29.77 -25.70 40.27
#